data_AF-A0A944CAT1-F1
#
_entry.id   AF-A0A944CAT1-F1
#
_cell.length_a   1.000
_cell.length_b   1.000
_cell.length_c   1.000
_cell.angle_alpha   90.00
_cell.angle_beta   90.00
_cell.angle_gamma   90.00
#
_symmetry.space_group_name_H-M   'P 1'
#
loop_
_entity.id
_entity.type
_entity.pdbx_description
1 polymer ?
#
loop_
_entity_poly.entity_id
_entity_poly.type
_entity_poly.pdbx_seq_one_letter_code
_entity_poly.pdbx_strand_id
1 'polypeptide(L)'
;MRCIAVLDQFQKTFAWAFAQSLKGRQAQKGYCRKIAPLLLLVVGLSFVSGPGFAADWVIKRVSGTVYLVAPGVKAFRAKTGMPLQKGFTVATRKGARALIARGAETILVGPNTTFALSRYRSKGGKTTLLQKSGDLQIDVVKRSRPHFSVETPFLAAVVKGTRFSIKVGKKTARVSVERGLVGVNDFASGDRVNLGPGQRASTEPEKKVGLTVGGKVLPTVKKGAKAAPTFVTPAVTNVPTTTSEATSSSTSSSSGSTSDTETDSAGNGNSGNSNASGNSNGNSGNSNAGGNGNGNSGNSNAGGNSNGNGNSGNSNAGGNGNGNSGNSNAGGNSNSNGNSGNSNAGGNGNGNSGNSNAGGNSNGNGNSGNSNAGGNGKGNED
;
A
#
# COMPACT_ATOMS: atom_id res chain seq x y z
N MET A 1 -23.65 -17.30 -36.12
CA MET A 1 -22.95 -18.47 -36.73
C MET A 1 -22.03 -17.95 -37.84
N ARG A 2 -20.91 -18.65 -38.13
CA ARG A 2 -19.76 -18.25 -39.00
C ARG A 2 -18.56 -17.62 -38.27
N CYS A 3 -17.80 -18.44 -37.54
CA CYS A 3 -16.34 -18.26 -37.34
C CYS A 3 -15.68 -19.55 -36.78
N ILE A 4 -16.04 -20.71 -37.33
CA ILE A 4 -15.43 -22.02 -37.01
C ILE A 4 -15.09 -22.69 -38.35
N ALA A 5 -14.04 -22.19 -39.02
CA ALA A 5 -13.60 -22.69 -40.33
C ALA A 5 -12.12 -22.35 -40.68
N VAL A 6 -11.31 -21.89 -39.71
CA VAL A 6 -9.96 -21.34 -39.99
C VAL A 6 -8.82 -22.18 -39.37
N LEU A 7 -9.13 -23.26 -38.65
CA LEU A 7 -8.11 -24.13 -38.00
C LEU A 7 -7.93 -25.53 -38.61
N ASP A 8 -8.59 -25.88 -39.74
CA ASP A 8 -8.40 -27.19 -40.42
C ASP A 8 -7.42 -27.15 -41.61
N GLN A 9 -6.89 -25.98 -41.99
CA GLN A 9 -6.03 -25.81 -43.17
C GLN A 9 -4.52 -26.00 -42.90
N PHE A 10 -4.06 -25.98 -41.63
CA PHE A 10 -2.62 -26.05 -41.31
C PHE A 10 -2.03 -27.45 -41.15
N GLN A 11 -2.85 -28.52 -41.24
CA GLN A 11 -2.38 -29.91 -41.13
C GLN A 11 -2.07 -30.58 -42.48
N LYS A 12 -2.46 -29.97 -43.62
CA LYS A 12 -2.42 -30.63 -44.95
C LYS A 12 -1.24 -30.22 -45.84
N THR A 13 -0.44 -29.23 -45.45
CA THR A 13 0.70 -28.70 -46.25
C THR A 13 2.05 -29.36 -45.97
N PHE A 14 2.19 -30.18 -44.92
CA PHE A 14 3.47 -30.80 -44.56
C PHE A 14 3.72 -32.19 -45.17
N ALA A 15 2.71 -32.80 -45.81
CA ALA A 15 2.78 -34.18 -46.33
C ALA A 15 3.27 -34.28 -47.79
N TRP A 16 3.51 -33.17 -48.49
CA TRP A 16 3.84 -33.17 -49.93
C TRP A 16 5.34 -32.97 -50.23
N ALA A 17 6.16 -32.60 -49.23
CA ALA A 17 7.56 -32.22 -49.43
C ALA A 17 8.59 -33.38 -49.30
N PHE A 18 8.15 -34.64 -49.13
CA PHE A 18 9.06 -35.79 -48.89
C PHE A 18 9.01 -36.87 -50.00
N ALA A 19 8.23 -36.67 -51.06
CA ALA A 19 7.90 -37.72 -52.04
C ALA A 19 8.40 -37.47 -53.48
N GLN A 20 9.37 -36.58 -53.69
CA GLN A 20 9.98 -36.35 -55.01
C GLN A 20 11.50 -36.06 -54.95
N SER A 21 12.33 -37.11 -54.79
CA SER A 21 13.76 -37.02 -55.19
C SER A 21 14.45 -38.39 -55.38
N LEU A 22 13.77 -39.40 -55.94
CA LEU A 22 14.41 -40.67 -56.33
C LEU A 22 13.89 -41.19 -57.68
N LYS A 23 14.35 -40.56 -58.77
CA LYS A 23 14.30 -41.14 -60.13
C LYS A 23 15.35 -40.52 -61.05
N GLY A 24 16.35 -41.32 -61.42
CA GLY A 24 17.14 -41.16 -62.65
C GLY A 24 18.31 -40.18 -62.65
N ARG A 25 19.53 -40.73 -62.63
CA ARG A 25 20.48 -40.50 -63.74
C ARG A 25 21.51 -41.64 -63.85
N GLN A 26 21.97 -41.86 -65.08
CA GLN A 26 22.75 -43.02 -65.51
C GLN A 26 24.26 -42.86 -65.30
N ALA A 27 24.91 -44.02 -65.15
CA ALA A 27 26.28 -44.36 -65.52
C ALA A 27 27.34 -43.25 -65.74
N GLN A 28 28.40 -43.28 -64.92
CA GLN A 28 29.77 -43.06 -65.39
C GLN A 28 30.72 -44.12 -64.80
N LYS A 29 31.79 -44.43 -65.54
CA LYS A 29 32.64 -45.60 -65.32
C LYS A 29 33.65 -45.37 -64.18
N GLY A 30 34.05 -46.45 -63.51
CA GLY A 30 34.73 -46.38 -62.21
C GLY A 30 36.23 -46.09 -62.26
N TYR A 31 36.77 -45.70 -61.10
CA TYR A 31 38.15 -45.93 -60.71
C TYR A 31 38.22 -46.37 -59.25
N CYS A 32 39.05 -47.36 -58.97
CA CYS A 32 39.24 -47.93 -57.63
C CYS A 32 40.31 -47.16 -56.86
N ARG A 33 39.99 -46.60 -55.68
CA ARG A 33 40.86 -46.64 -54.48
C ARG A 33 40.18 -46.07 -53.23
N LYS A 34 40.69 -46.51 -52.07
CA LYS A 34 40.17 -46.30 -50.72
C LYS A 34 40.47 -44.88 -50.18
N ILE A 35 39.51 -44.29 -49.46
CA ILE A 35 39.60 -43.37 -48.29
C ILE A 35 38.13 -43.26 -47.83
N ALA A 36 37.66 -43.91 -46.76
CA ALA A 36 37.88 -43.64 -45.33
C ALA A 36 37.24 -42.30 -44.87
N PRO A 37 36.50 -42.26 -43.73
CA PRO A 37 35.29 -41.43 -43.64
C PRO A 37 35.48 -40.06 -42.96
N LEU A 38 34.71 -39.06 -43.42
CA LEU A 38 34.52 -37.77 -42.74
C LEU A 38 33.01 -37.42 -42.69
N LEU A 39 32.22 -38.21 -41.94
CA LEU A 39 30.79 -37.98 -41.79
C LEU A 39 30.30 -38.38 -40.39
N LEU A 40 30.81 -37.72 -39.35
CA LEU A 40 30.46 -38.02 -37.95
C LEU A 40 30.68 -36.85 -36.97
N LEU A 41 30.24 -35.62 -37.31
CA LEU A 41 30.37 -34.46 -36.38
C LEU A 41 29.31 -33.35 -36.54
N VAL A 42 28.03 -33.68 -36.83
CA VAL A 42 26.94 -32.67 -36.87
C VAL A 42 25.59 -33.18 -36.31
N VAL A 43 25.58 -34.15 -35.39
CA VAL A 43 24.33 -34.68 -34.77
C VAL A 43 24.37 -34.52 -33.24
N GLY A 44 24.81 -33.35 -32.78
CA GLY A 44 25.11 -33.16 -31.36
C GLY A 44 25.26 -31.73 -30.89
N LEU A 45 24.34 -30.80 -31.25
CA LEU A 45 24.08 -29.59 -30.45
C LEU A 45 22.73 -28.93 -30.84
N SER A 46 21.62 -29.54 -30.40
CA SER A 46 20.28 -28.91 -30.50
C SER A 46 19.39 -29.25 -29.30
N PHE A 47 19.98 -29.29 -28.11
CA PHE A 47 19.22 -29.08 -26.88
C PHE A 47 18.83 -27.60 -26.80
N VAL A 48 17.77 -27.23 -27.53
CA VAL A 48 17.15 -25.91 -27.40
C VAL A 48 16.53 -25.84 -26.01
N SER A 49 17.20 -25.18 -25.07
CA SER A 49 16.58 -24.77 -23.81
C SER A 49 15.38 -23.88 -24.14
N GLY A 50 14.19 -24.46 -24.07
CA GLY A 50 12.95 -23.72 -24.23
C GLY A 50 12.89 -22.56 -23.22
N PRO A 51 12.27 -21.42 -23.58
CA PRO A 51 12.14 -20.29 -22.68
C PRO A 51 11.45 -20.76 -21.39
N GLY A 52 12.03 -20.38 -20.24
CA GLY A 52 11.53 -20.76 -18.92
C GLY A 52 10.17 -20.14 -18.63
N PHE A 53 9.10 -20.76 -19.13
CA PHE A 53 7.74 -20.41 -18.80
C PHE A 53 7.59 -20.44 -17.27
N ALA A 54 7.16 -19.33 -16.70
CA ALA A 54 6.80 -19.28 -15.29
C ALA A 54 5.64 -20.26 -15.10
N ALA A 55 5.92 -21.42 -14.49
CA ALA A 55 4.95 -22.50 -14.32
C ALA A 55 3.61 -21.96 -13.80
N ASP A 56 2.49 -22.47 -14.30
CA ASP A 56 1.20 -22.05 -13.78
C ASP A 56 0.91 -22.70 -12.41
N TRP A 57 0.02 -22.06 -11.66
CA TRP A 57 -0.52 -22.65 -10.45
C TRP A 57 -1.46 -23.80 -10.83
N VAL A 58 -1.26 -24.98 -10.26
CA VAL A 58 -2.07 -26.17 -10.54
C VAL A 58 -2.63 -26.73 -9.24
N ILE A 59 -3.89 -27.14 -9.25
CA ILE A 59 -4.52 -27.84 -8.12
C ILE A 59 -3.94 -29.26 -8.05
N LYS A 60 -3.11 -29.52 -7.05
CA LYS A 60 -2.46 -30.83 -6.83
C LYS A 60 -3.31 -31.79 -6.00
N ARG A 61 -4.20 -31.28 -5.14
CA ARG A 61 -5.12 -32.11 -4.35
C ARG A 61 -6.39 -31.34 -4.01
N VAL A 62 -7.53 -32.04 -3.99
CA VAL A 62 -8.81 -31.53 -3.50
C VAL A 62 -9.37 -32.51 -2.47
N SER A 63 -9.96 -32.01 -1.40
CA SER A 63 -10.76 -32.77 -0.44
C SER A 63 -12.06 -32.02 -0.16
N GLY A 64 -13.18 -32.74 -0.13
CA GLY A 64 -14.52 -32.17 0.02
C GLY A 64 -15.01 -31.36 -1.19
N THR A 65 -15.64 -30.21 -0.93
CA THR A 65 -16.27 -29.35 -1.94
C THR A 65 -15.52 -28.03 -2.09
N VAL A 66 -14.84 -27.90 -3.22
CA VAL A 66 -14.08 -26.71 -3.63
C VAL A 66 -14.61 -26.25 -4.98
N TYR A 67 -14.86 -24.95 -5.11
CA TYR A 67 -15.30 -24.31 -6.34
C TYR A 67 -14.23 -23.40 -6.91
N LEU A 68 -14.18 -23.33 -8.24
CA LEU A 68 -13.50 -22.30 -9.01
C LEU A 68 -14.54 -21.41 -9.68
N VAL A 69 -14.26 -20.11 -9.71
CA VAL A 69 -15.04 -19.11 -10.45
C VAL A 69 -14.08 -18.36 -11.36
N ALA A 70 -14.25 -18.51 -12.67
CA ALA A 70 -13.54 -17.70 -13.65
C ALA A 70 -14.31 -16.39 -13.90
N PRO A 71 -13.64 -15.28 -14.26
CA PRO A 71 -14.32 -14.03 -14.60
C PRO A 71 -15.37 -14.25 -15.70
N GLY A 72 -16.62 -13.84 -15.43
CA GLY A 72 -17.74 -13.99 -16.38
C GLY A 72 -18.35 -15.40 -16.48
N VAL A 73 -17.92 -16.38 -15.67
CA VAL A 73 -18.41 -17.78 -15.73
C VAL A 73 -19.03 -18.20 -14.40
N LYS A 74 -20.09 -19.03 -14.47
CA LYS A 74 -20.69 -19.66 -13.27
C LYS A 74 -19.66 -20.54 -12.53
N ALA A 75 -19.81 -20.65 -11.21
CA ALA A 75 -18.94 -21.46 -10.36
C ALA A 75 -18.97 -22.94 -10.76
N PHE A 76 -17.81 -23.57 -10.91
CA PHE A 76 -17.68 -24.99 -11.23
C PHE A 76 -16.82 -25.72 -10.19
N ARG A 77 -16.99 -27.04 -10.04
CA ARG A 77 -16.26 -27.82 -9.04
C ARG A 77 -14.80 -28.01 -9.44
N ALA A 78 -13.89 -27.67 -8.54
CA ALA A 78 -12.46 -27.87 -8.73
C ALA A 78 -12.11 -29.37 -8.78
N LYS A 79 -11.20 -29.74 -9.68
CA LYS A 79 -10.60 -31.07 -9.78
C LYS A 79 -9.08 -30.97 -9.70
N THR A 80 -8.43 -32.03 -9.22
CA THR A 80 -6.97 -32.19 -9.33
C THR A 80 -6.54 -32.09 -10.80
N GLY A 81 -5.39 -31.48 -11.06
CA GLY A 81 -4.86 -31.21 -12.40
C GLY A 81 -5.36 -29.92 -13.05
N MET A 82 -6.43 -29.29 -12.54
CA MET A 82 -6.90 -28.02 -13.10
C MET A 82 -5.90 -26.87 -12.86
N PRO A 83 -5.62 -26.04 -13.87
CA PRO A 83 -4.84 -24.82 -13.68
C PRO A 83 -5.66 -23.74 -12.97
N LEU A 84 -5.03 -23.03 -12.05
CA LEU A 84 -5.55 -21.82 -11.43
C LEU A 84 -5.00 -20.60 -12.17
N GLN A 85 -5.75 -20.15 -13.17
CA GLN A 85 -5.38 -18.97 -13.95
C GLN A 85 -5.61 -17.66 -13.17
N LYS A 86 -4.96 -16.59 -13.64
CA LYS A 86 -5.09 -15.26 -13.04
C LYS A 86 -6.51 -14.72 -13.27
N GLY A 87 -7.10 -14.14 -12.24
CA GLY A 87 -8.51 -13.73 -12.19
C GLY A 87 -9.44 -14.79 -11.61
N PHE A 88 -9.00 -16.04 -11.44
CA PHE A 88 -9.86 -17.08 -10.87
C PHE A 88 -10.00 -16.90 -9.36
N THR A 89 -11.21 -17.12 -8.86
CA THR A 89 -11.53 -17.20 -7.43
C THR A 89 -11.67 -18.66 -7.01
N VAL A 90 -11.00 -19.04 -5.92
CA VAL A 90 -11.14 -20.34 -5.25
C VAL A 90 -12.05 -20.16 -4.04
N ALA A 91 -13.03 -21.04 -3.85
CA ALA A 91 -13.90 -21.06 -2.68
C ALA A 91 -14.03 -22.48 -2.10
N THR A 92 -13.58 -22.68 -0.86
CA THR A 92 -13.73 -23.94 -0.12
C THR A 92 -14.94 -23.90 0.82
N ARG A 93 -15.70 -24.99 0.90
CA ARG A 93 -16.81 -25.15 1.88
C ARG A 93 -16.28 -25.60 3.26
N LYS A 94 -17.18 -25.79 4.22
CA LYS A 94 -16.88 -26.41 5.53
C LYS A 94 -16.24 -27.78 5.31
N GLY A 95 -15.15 -28.08 6.03
CA GLY A 95 -14.40 -29.34 5.91
C GLY A 95 -13.59 -29.52 4.61
N ALA A 96 -13.79 -28.68 3.59
CA ALA A 96 -13.07 -28.79 2.34
C ALA A 96 -11.64 -28.22 2.44
N ARG A 97 -10.71 -28.80 1.67
CA ARG A 97 -9.31 -28.36 1.57
C ARG A 97 -8.82 -28.50 0.14
N ALA A 98 -7.86 -27.66 -0.25
CA ALA A 98 -7.13 -27.83 -1.51
C ALA A 98 -5.63 -27.62 -1.31
N LEU A 99 -4.81 -28.32 -2.09
CA LEU A 99 -3.39 -28.02 -2.25
C LEU A 99 -3.19 -27.52 -3.68
N ILE A 100 -2.62 -26.33 -3.81
CA ILE A 100 -2.34 -25.66 -5.08
C ILE A 100 -0.85 -25.37 -5.11
N ALA A 101 -0.16 -25.70 -6.21
CA ALA A 101 1.30 -25.59 -6.28
C ALA A 101 1.78 -25.03 -7.61
N ARG A 102 2.95 -24.38 -7.57
CA ARG A 102 3.68 -23.84 -8.72
C ARG A 102 5.17 -24.11 -8.52
N GLY A 103 5.71 -25.11 -9.21
CA GLY A 103 7.05 -25.62 -8.90
C GLY A 103 7.15 -26.02 -7.43
N ALA A 104 8.07 -25.41 -6.68
CA ALA A 104 8.22 -25.59 -5.24
C ALA A 104 7.40 -24.61 -4.36
N GLU A 105 6.69 -23.64 -4.95
CA GLU A 105 5.76 -22.78 -4.20
C GLU A 105 4.43 -23.52 -3.96
N THR A 106 3.88 -23.43 -2.75
CA THR A 106 2.63 -24.13 -2.38
C THR A 106 1.67 -23.23 -1.61
N ILE A 107 0.37 -23.46 -1.82
CA ILE A 107 -0.74 -22.85 -1.09
C ILE A 107 -1.64 -23.99 -0.62
N LEU A 108 -1.66 -24.23 0.69
CA LEU A 108 -2.64 -25.09 1.34
C LEU A 108 -3.84 -24.23 1.73
N VAL A 109 -4.99 -24.55 1.16
CA VAL A 109 -6.25 -23.84 1.33
C VAL A 109 -7.09 -24.57 2.38
N GLY A 110 -7.39 -23.87 3.49
CA GLY A 110 -8.23 -24.38 4.56
C GLY A 110 -9.73 -24.37 4.22
N PRO A 111 -10.60 -24.75 5.17
CA PRO A 111 -12.05 -24.69 4.99
C PRO A 111 -12.57 -23.25 5.02
N ASN A 112 -13.78 -23.02 4.49
CA ASN A 112 -14.48 -21.71 4.49
C ASN A 112 -13.63 -20.55 3.91
N THR A 113 -12.73 -20.86 2.98
CA THR A 113 -11.72 -19.95 2.47
C THR A 113 -12.11 -19.47 1.10
N THR A 114 -12.07 -18.16 0.89
CA THR A 114 -12.30 -17.54 -0.41
C THR A 114 -11.17 -16.59 -0.74
N PHE A 115 -10.48 -16.85 -1.85
CA PHE A 115 -9.44 -15.96 -2.36
C PHE A 115 -9.40 -15.97 -3.89
N ALA A 116 -8.89 -14.89 -4.48
CA ALA A 116 -8.66 -14.81 -5.92
C ALA A 116 -7.17 -14.62 -6.23
N LEU A 117 -6.69 -15.21 -7.33
CA LEU A 117 -5.38 -14.88 -7.89
C LEU A 117 -5.52 -13.59 -8.71
N SER A 118 -4.89 -12.48 -8.32
CA SER A 118 -5.13 -11.18 -8.97
C SER A 118 -4.72 -11.17 -10.45
N ARG A 119 -5.66 -10.83 -11.35
CA ARG A 119 -5.40 -10.63 -12.79
C ARG A 119 -4.42 -9.48 -13.04
N TYR A 120 -4.59 -8.37 -12.32
CA TYR A 120 -3.88 -7.12 -12.59
C TYR A 120 -2.50 -7.05 -11.94
N ARG A 121 -2.32 -7.64 -10.74
CA ARG A 121 -1.06 -7.55 -9.99
C ARG A 121 -0.14 -8.77 -10.12
N SER A 122 -0.64 -9.92 -10.59
CA SER A 122 0.20 -11.12 -10.81
C SER A 122 0.94 -11.08 -12.17
N LYS A 123 1.81 -10.08 -12.33
CA LYS A 123 2.60 -9.82 -13.56
C LYS A 123 4.11 -9.98 -13.30
N GLY A 124 4.89 -10.28 -14.34
CA GLY A 124 6.37 -10.32 -14.27
C GLY A 124 6.92 -11.26 -13.17
N GLY A 125 6.40 -12.49 -13.08
CA GLY A 125 6.77 -13.45 -12.03
C GLY A 125 6.18 -13.18 -10.64
N LYS A 126 5.58 -12.01 -10.40
CA LYS A 126 4.88 -11.71 -9.14
C LYS A 126 3.57 -12.48 -9.04
N THR A 127 3.20 -12.87 -7.82
CA THR A 127 1.91 -13.47 -7.47
C THR A 127 1.23 -12.62 -6.41
N THR A 128 -0.06 -12.35 -6.59
CA THR A 128 -0.89 -11.65 -5.61
C THR A 128 -2.13 -12.47 -5.34
N LEU A 129 -2.36 -12.81 -4.07
CA LEU A 129 -3.61 -13.39 -3.59
C LEU A 129 -4.49 -12.31 -2.96
N LEU A 130 -5.77 -12.29 -3.32
CA LEU A 130 -6.80 -11.41 -2.75
C LEU A 130 -7.71 -12.30 -1.88
N GLN A 131 -7.40 -12.43 -0.59
CA GLN A 131 -8.09 -13.32 0.35
C GLN A 131 -9.24 -12.57 1.05
N LYS A 132 -10.47 -12.99 0.81
CA LYS A 132 -11.68 -12.44 1.44
C LYS A 132 -11.98 -13.06 2.80
N SER A 133 -11.72 -14.36 2.98
CA SER A 133 -12.04 -15.09 4.21
C SER A 133 -11.22 -16.37 4.35
N GLY A 134 -11.23 -16.96 5.54
CA GLY A 134 -10.75 -18.31 5.83
C GLY A 134 -9.26 -18.37 6.13
N ASP A 135 -8.62 -19.49 5.79
CA ASP A 135 -7.29 -19.86 6.24
C ASP A 135 -6.42 -20.33 5.06
N LEU A 136 -5.24 -19.72 4.92
CA LEU A 136 -4.22 -20.11 3.94
C LEU A 136 -2.90 -20.37 4.67
N GLN A 137 -2.24 -21.49 4.38
CA GLN A 137 -0.82 -21.68 4.67
C GLN A 137 -0.05 -21.68 3.36
N ILE A 138 0.92 -20.79 3.22
CA ILE A 138 1.69 -20.59 2.00
C ILE A 138 3.17 -20.90 2.27
N ASP A 139 3.79 -21.67 1.38
CA ASP A 139 5.24 -21.75 1.27
C ASP A 139 5.71 -21.09 -0.04
N VAL A 140 6.57 -20.09 0.11
CA VAL A 140 7.13 -19.28 -0.97
C VAL A 140 8.65 -19.47 -1.01
N VAL A 141 9.15 -19.81 -2.19
CA VAL A 141 10.59 -19.98 -2.47
C VAL A 141 11.32 -18.64 -2.31
N LYS A 142 12.55 -18.66 -1.79
CA LYS A 142 13.37 -17.44 -1.61
C LYS A 142 13.82 -16.85 -2.95
N ARG A 143 13.61 -15.55 -3.14
CA ARG A 143 14.17 -14.75 -4.24
C ARG A 143 14.76 -13.43 -3.72
N SER A 144 15.58 -12.77 -4.53
CA SER A 144 16.24 -11.49 -4.17
C SER A 144 15.26 -10.33 -3.92
N ARG A 145 14.15 -10.28 -4.69
CA ARG A 145 13.11 -9.25 -4.62
C ARG A 145 11.76 -9.82 -4.14
N PRO A 146 10.87 -8.98 -3.55
CA PRO A 146 9.52 -9.41 -3.22
C PRO A 146 8.76 -9.76 -4.49
N HIS A 147 8.16 -10.95 -4.48
CA HIS A 147 7.47 -11.52 -5.64
C HIS A 147 6.16 -12.21 -5.26
N PHE A 148 5.82 -12.24 -3.98
CA PHE A 148 4.56 -12.79 -3.51
C PHE A 148 3.93 -11.81 -2.52
N SER A 149 2.61 -11.64 -2.61
CA SER A 149 1.85 -10.79 -1.71
C SER A 149 0.48 -11.39 -1.48
N VAL A 150 -0.03 -11.27 -0.25
CA VAL A 150 -1.40 -11.59 0.11
C VAL A 150 -2.05 -10.32 0.60
N GLU A 151 -3.30 -10.11 0.21
CA GLU A 151 -4.07 -8.95 0.60
C GLU A 151 -5.43 -9.38 1.10
N THR A 152 -5.90 -8.70 2.13
CA THR A 152 -7.10 -9.02 2.89
C THR A 152 -7.92 -7.74 3.09
N PRO A 153 -9.16 -7.79 3.60
CA PRO A 153 -9.88 -6.58 3.98
C PRO A 153 -9.16 -5.69 5.00
N PHE A 154 -8.24 -6.25 5.80
CA PHE A 154 -7.69 -5.59 6.99
C PHE A 154 -6.21 -5.22 6.86
N LEU A 155 -5.45 -5.99 6.08
CA LEU A 155 -4.00 -5.84 5.92
C LEU A 155 -3.48 -6.38 4.58
N ALA A 156 -2.28 -5.92 4.22
CA ALA A 156 -1.43 -6.52 3.20
C ALA A 156 -0.21 -7.20 3.82
N ALA A 157 0.19 -8.34 3.26
CA ALA A 157 1.40 -9.08 3.60
C ALA A 157 2.29 -9.24 2.36
N VAL A 158 3.55 -8.80 2.43
CA VAL A 158 4.52 -8.81 1.32
C VAL A 158 5.71 -9.68 1.70
N VAL A 159 6.10 -10.61 0.82
CA VAL A 159 7.11 -11.63 1.14
C VAL A 159 8.13 -11.86 0.02
N LYS A 160 9.34 -12.29 0.43
CA LYS A 160 10.46 -12.65 -0.47
C LYS A 160 10.80 -14.15 -0.50
N GLY A 161 10.24 -14.94 0.42
CA GLY A 161 10.63 -16.34 0.63
C GLY A 161 10.33 -16.79 2.05
N THR A 162 9.15 -17.35 2.27
CA THR A 162 8.53 -17.49 3.59
C THR A 162 7.62 -18.69 3.64
N ARG A 163 7.57 -19.37 4.79
CA ARG A 163 6.44 -20.24 5.16
C ARG A 163 5.64 -19.55 6.26
N PHE A 164 4.37 -19.30 6.00
CA PHE A 164 3.51 -18.48 6.85
C PHE A 164 2.04 -18.86 6.68
N SER A 165 1.21 -18.53 7.65
CA SER A 165 -0.24 -18.66 7.56
C SER A 165 -0.96 -17.32 7.72
N ILE A 166 -2.06 -17.17 6.99
CA ILE A 166 -2.97 -16.02 7.08
C ILE A 166 -4.39 -16.53 7.30
N LYS A 167 -4.97 -16.07 8.42
CA LYS A 167 -6.35 -16.36 8.81
C LYS A 167 -7.17 -15.07 8.83
N VAL A 168 -8.24 -15.04 8.04
CA VAL A 168 -9.15 -13.91 7.86
C VAL A 168 -10.54 -14.29 8.36
N GLY A 169 -10.97 -13.67 9.46
CA GLY A 169 -12.31 -13.75 10.01
C GLY A 169 -13.24 -12.68 9.43
N LYS A 170 -14.45 -12.55 9.99
CA LYS A 170 -15.41 -11.51 9.58
C LYS A 170 -14.94 -10.08 9.92
N LYS A 171 -14.17 -9.93 11.01
CA LYS A 171 -13.78 -8.64 11.62
C LYS A 171 -12.28 -8.58 11.99
N THR A 172 -11.53 -9.60 11.60
CA THR A 172 -10.16 -9.84 12.06
C THR A 172 -9.27 -10.42 10.96
N ALA A 173 -7.99 -10.09 11.01
CA ALA A 173 -6.96 -10.84 10.30
C ALA A 173 -5.79 -11.17 11.23
N ARG A 174 -5.15 -12.32 11.00
CA ARG A 174 -3.93 -12.75 11.69
C ARG A 174 -2.94 -13.33 10.68
N VAL A 175 -1.68 -12.92 10.82
CA VAL A 175 -0.53 -13.45 10.10
C VAL A 175 0.41 -14.10 11.12
N SER A 176 0.84 -15.34 10.87
CA SER A 176 1.82 -16.06 11.69
C SER A 176 2.94 -16.60 10.80
N VAL A 177 4.19 -16.45 11.22
CA VAL A 177 5.37 -16.81 10.40
C VAL A 177 6.09 -18.03 10.99
N GLU A 178 6.28 -19.04 10.14
CA GLU A 178 7.03 -20.26 10.47
C GLU A 178 8.49 -20.13 10.01
N ARG A 179 8.72 -19.58 8.81
CA ARG A 179 10.06 -19.37 8.22
C ARG A 179 10.11 -18.09 7.39
N GLY A 180 11.25 -17.41 7.40
CA GLY A 180 11.52 -16.23 6.57
C GLY A 180 11.06 -14.91 7.21
N LEU A 181 10.87 -13.87 6.39
CA LEU A 181 10.45 -12.54 6.82
C LEU A 181 9.19 -12.08 6.05
N VAL A 182 8.13 -11.73 6.77
CA VAL A 182 6.88 -11.18 6.22
C VAL A 182 6.73 -9.73 6.64
N GLY A 183 6.65 -8.80 5.67
CA GLY A 183 6.24 -7.42 5.96
C GLY A 183 4.71 -7.31 5.96
N VAL A 184 4.13 -6.82 7.05
CA VAL A 184 2.68 -6.63 7.22
C VAL A 184 2.37 -5.14 7.34
N ASN A 185 1.32 -4.68 6.64
CA ASN A 185 0.80 -3.32 6.70
C ASN A 185 -0.71 -3.37 7.00
N ASP A 186 -1.14 -2.84 8.14
CA ASP A 186 -2.55 -2.71 8.55
C ASP A 186 -3.21 -1.50 7.87
N PHE A 187 -4.44 -1.70 7.38
CA PHE A 187 -5.17 -0.69 6.62
C PHE A 187 -5.90 0.33 7.50
N ALA A 188 -6.38 -0.08 8.67
CA ALA A 188 -7.14 0.78 9.58
C ALA A 188 -6.27 1.80 10.33
N SER A 189 -5.05 1.40 10.69
CA SER A 189 -4.09 2.20 11.46
C SER A 189 -2.94 2.76 10.63
N GLY A 190 -2.59 2.10 9.51
CA GLY A 190 -1.34 2.35 8.80
C GLY A 190 -0.11 1.70 9.44
N ASP A 191 -0.28 0.90 10.50
CA ASP A 191 0.80 0.22 11.21
C ASP A 191 1.55 -0.78 10.31
N ARG A 192 2.87 -0.77 10.41
CA ARG A 192 3.79 -1.62 9.65
C ARG A 192 4.67 -2.42 10.58
N VAL A 193 4.81 -3.72 10.33
CA VAL A 193 5.68 -4.60 11.12
C VAL A 193 6.34 -5.63 10.22
N ASN A 194 7.59 -5.99 10.54
CA ASN A 194 8.26 -7.14 9.94
C ASN A 194 8.20 -8.32 10.92
N LEU A 195 7.68 -9.45 10.45
CA LEU A 195 7.54 -10.69 11.22
C LEU A 195 8.57 -11.72 10.77
N GLY A 196 9.43 -12.14 11.69
CA GLY A 196 10.33 -13.29 11.57
C GLY A 196 9.72 -14.59 12.13
N PRO A 197 10.48 -15.70 12.14
CA PRO A 197 10.02 -17.01 12.62
C PRO A 197 9.46 -16.97 14.05
N GLY A 198 8.31 -17.64 14.27
CA GLY A 198 7.62 -17.68 15.56
C GLY A 198 6.89 -16.39 15.95
N GLN A 199 7.00 -15.33 15.15
CA GLN A 199 6.26 -14.08 15.35
C GLN A 199 4.91 -14.09 14.63
N ARG A 200 4.00 -13.27 15.15
CA ARG A 200 2.62 -13.11 14.67
C ARG A 200 2.18 -11.65 14.81
N ALA A 201 1.28 -11.23 13.92
CA ALA A 201 0.52 -9.99 14.05
C ALA A 201 -0.96 -10.27 13.82
N SER A 202 -1.82 -9.54 14.51
CA SER A 202 -3.27 -9.54 14.27
C SER A 202 -3.86 -8.15 14.42
N THR A 203 -4.96 -7.94 13.71
CA THR A 203 -5.75 -6.70 13.70
C THR A 203 -7.22 -7.05 13.93
N GLU A 204 -7.91 -6.20 14.67
CA GLU A 204 -9.37 -6.26 14.91
C GLU A 204 -9.92 -4.82 14.93
N PRO A 205 -10.02 -4.14 13.77
CA PRO A 205 -10.23 -2.69 13.70
C PRO A 205 -11.49 -2.18 14.40
N GLU A 206 -12.52 -3.02 14.54
CA GLU A 206 -13.75 -2.70 15.26
C GLU A 206 -13.60 -2.67 16.79
N LYS A 207 -12.66 -3.43 17.37
CA LYS A 207 -12.39 -3.40 18.82
C LYS A 207 -11.19 -2.54 19.19
N LYS A 208 -10.13 -2.61 18.40
CA LYS A 208 -8.89 -1.86 18.62
C LYS A 208 -8.18 -1.60 17.29
N VAL A 209 -8.04 -0.32 16.96
CA VAL A 209 -7.24 0.12 15.81
C VAL A 209 -5.76 -0.04 16.13
N GLY A 210 -5.02 -0.70 15.23
CA GLY A 210 -3.58 -0.94 15.37
C GLY A 210 -3.19 -2.42 15.41
N LEU A 211 -1.93 -2.70 15.11
CA LEU A 211 -1.42 -4.08 15.13
C LEU A 211 -1.14 -4.58 16.55
N THR A 212 -1.74 -5.70 16.90
CA THR A 212 -1.37 -6.49 18.08
C THR A 212 -0.37 -7.57 17.66
N VAL A 213 0.85 -7.51 18.19
CA VAL A 213 1.97 -8.40 17.82
C VAL A 213 2.31 -9.39 18.93
N GLY A 214 3.01 -10.48 18.59
CA GLY A 214 3.57 -11.40 19.59
C GLY A 214 4.62 -12.33 19.01
N GLY A 215 5.38 -12.99 19.89
CA GLY A 215 6.46 -13.91 19.57
C GLY A 215 7.31 -14.16 20.82
N LYS A 216 8.36 -15.00 20.73
CA LYS A 216 9.37 -15.11 21.81
C LYS A 216 10.14 -13.79 21.96
N VAL A 217 10.43 -13.14 20.84
CA VAL A 217 10.89 -11.75 20.74
C VAL A 217 9.77 -10.96 20.08
N LEU A 218 9.36 -9.82 20.65
CA LEU A 218 8.32 -8.98 20.07
C LEU A 218 8.89 -8.18 18.88
N PRO A 219 8.20 -8.14 17.72
CA PRO A 219 8.62 -7.30 16.60
C PRO A 219 8.19 -5.84 16.81
N THR A 220 9.03 -4.90 16.40
CA THR A 220 8.75 -3.45 16.50
C THR A 220 7.72 -3.02 15.45
N VAL A 221 6.61 -2.44 15.91
CA VAL A 221 5.61 -1.80 15.04
C VAL A 221 6.06 -0.36 14.72
N LYS A 222 6.02 0.00 13.44
CA LYS A 222 6.26 1.37 12.94
C LYS A 222 4.93 1.97 12.49
N LYS A 223 4.67 3.24 12.82
CA LYS A 223 3.50 3.97 12.32
C LYS A 223 3.65 4.26 10.82
N GLY A 224 2.54 4.45 10.13
CA GLY A 224 2.49 4.74 8.70
C GLY A 224 1.12 5.32 8.31
N ALA A 225 0.95 5.64 7.03
CA ALA A 225 -0.32 6.12 6.50
C ALA A 225 -1.34 4.98 6.38
N LYS A 226 -2.59 5.27 6.73
CA LYS A 226 -3.75 4.41 6.43
C LYS A 226 -3.89 4.24 4.92
N ALA A 227 -4.41 3.10 4.49
CA ALA A 227 -4.63 2.79 3.07
C ALA A 227 -5.84 1.86 2.92
N ALA A 228 -6.54 1.94 1.80
CA ALA A 228 -7.66 1.06 1.49
C ALA A 228 -7.16 -0.28 0.87
N PRO A 229 -7.90 -1.40 1.01
CA PRO A 229 -7.61 -2.63 0.30
C PRO A 229 -7.87 -2.43 -1.20
N THR A 230 -6.94 -2.84 -2.07
CA THR A 230 -7.00 -2.64 -3.53
C THR A 230 -8.07 -3.46 -4.28
N PHE A 231 -9.04 -4.03 -3.55
CA PHE A 231 -10.12 -4.83 -4.12
C PHE A 231 -11.37 -4.74 -3.24
N VAL A 232 -12.54 -4.93 -3.85
CA VAL A 232 -13.83 -4.84 -3.14
C VAL A 232 -13.95 -5.89 -2.04
N THR A 233 -14.07 -5.40 -0.81
CA THR A 233 -14.23 -6.17 0.42
C THR A 233 -15.52 -5.76 1.14
N PRO A 234 -16.03 -6.60 2.07
CA PRO A 234 -17.07 -6.15 3.00
C PRO A 234 -16.62 -4.87 3.74
N ALA A 235 -17.55 -3.97 4.02
CA ALA A 235 -17.27 -2.80 4.84
C ALA A 235 -16.93 -3.24 6.28
N VAL A 236 -15.91 -2.60 6.86
CA VAL A 236 -15.44 -2.84 8.23
C VAL A 236 -15.15 -1.48 8.85
N THR A 237 -15.65 -1.23 10.06
CA THR A 237 -15.41 0.03 10.78
C THR A 237 -13.92 0.29 10.95
N ASN A 238 -13.52 1.55 10.81
CA ASN A 238 -12.13 2.03 10.86
C ASN A 238 -11.20 1.60 9.71
N VAL A 239 -11.65 0.75 8.78
CA VAL A 239 -10.89 0.41 7.56
C VAL A 239 -11.33 1.33 6.42
N PRO A 240 -10.42 2.03 5.73
CA PRO A 240 -10.76 2.79 4.52
C PRO A 240 -11.31 1.87 3.43
N THR A 241 -12.44 2.20 2.82
CA THR A 241 -13.09 1.39 1.78
C THR A 241 -12.56 1.70 0.38
N THR A 242 -12.56 0.71 -0.51
CA THR A 242 -12.54 0.95 -1.96
C THR A 242 -13.91 0.73 -2.56
N THR A 243 -14.46 1.79 -3.14
CA THR A 243 -15.64 1.71 -4.01
C THR A 243 -15.26 0.97 -5.31
N SER A 244 -16.22 0.24 -5.90
CA SER A 244 -15.97 -0.72 -6.98
C SER A 244 -15.77 -0.10 -8.38
N GLU A 245 -15.08 1.03 -8.48
CA GLU A 245 -14.87 1.74 -9.75
C GLU A 245 -13.50 2.44 -9.78
N ALA A 246 -12.45 1.65 -10.06
CA ALA A 246 -11.09 2.16 -10.27
C ALA A 246 -10.33 1.26 -11.26
N THR A 247 -10.44 1.60 -12.55
CA THR A 247 -9.64 0.96 -13.59
C THR A 247 -8.22 1.52 -13.59
N SER A 248 -7.27 0.66 -13.18
CA SER A 248 -5.85 0.69 -13.57
C SER A 248 -5.16 2.05 -13.78
N SER A 249 -4.58 2.63 -12.73
CA SER A 249 -3.34 3.39 -12.86
C SER A 249 -2.45 3.21 -11.64
N SER A 250 -1.16 3.02 -11.89
CA SER A 250 -0.13 3.03 -10.85
C SER A 250 0.79 4.22 -11.11
N THR A 251 0.52 5.34 -10.44
CA THR A 251 1.46 6.47 -10.36
C THR A 251 1.47 7.01 -8.93
N SER A 252 2.65 7.47 -8.52
CA SER A 252 2.93 8.13 -7.26
C SER A 252 2.08 9.37 -7.02
N SER A 253 1.68 9.56 -5.75
CA SER A 253 1.46 10.85 -5.07
C SER A 253 1.36 12.12 -5.93
N SER A 254 0.14 12.59 -6.15
CA SER A 254 -0.16 14.03 -6.29
C SER A 254 -1.60 14.30 -5.82
N SER A 255 -1.81 15.48 -5.24
CA SER A 255 -3.11 16.00 -4.82
C SER A 255 -4.02 16.31 -6.01
N GLY A 256 -5.34 16.28 -5.78
CA GLY A 256 -6.33 16.72 -6.78
C GLY A 256 -7.69 16.07 -6.57
N SER A 257 -8.50 16.64 -5.67
CA SER A 257 -9.94 16.35 -5.59
C SER A 257 -10.72 17.66 -5.65
N THR A 258 -10.89 18.15 -6.87
CA THR A 258 -12.14 18.74 -7.38
C THR A 258 -13.09 17.56 -7.71
N SER A 259 -14.42 17.63 -7.81
CA SER A 259 -15.40 18.70 -7.65
C SER A 259 -16.82 18.07 -7.69
N ASP A 260 -17.87 18.48 -6.98
CA ASP A 260 -18.01 19.32 -5.77
C ASP A 260 -19.42 19.07 -5.16
N THR A 261 -19.63 19.29 -3.86
CA THR A 261 -20.98 19.55 -3.29
C THR A 261 -20.88 20.35 -1.99
N GLU A 262 -21.19 21.63 -2.11
CA GLU A 262 -21.62 22.56 -1.06
C GLU A 262 -22.19 21.89 0.20
N THR A 263 -21.53 22.08 1.35
CA THR A 263 -22.25 22.13 2.63
C THR A 263 -21.45 22.94 3.65
N ASP A 264 -21.84 24.20 3.83
CA ASP A 264 -21.44 24.99 4.99
C ASP A 264 -21.79 24.25 6.27
N SER A 265 -20.79 23.93 7.08
CA SER A 265 -21.00 23.37 8.42
C SER A 265 -19.81 23.69 9.32
N ALA A 266 -19.97 24.77 10.10
CA ALA A 266 -19.07 25.17 11.16
C ALA A 266 -19.04 24.12 12.29
N GLY A 267 -18.26 23.06 12.10
CA GLY A 267 -18.14 21.96 13.06
C GLY A 267 -17.28 22.33 14.27
N ASN A 268 -17.93 22.68 15.39
CA ASN A 268 -17.28 22.81 16.70
C ASN A 268 -16.86 21.42 17.23
N GLY A 269 -15.75 20.89 16.71
CA GLY A 269 -15.20 19.57 17.08
C GLY A 269 -13.89 19.68 17.86
N ASN A 270 -13.93 19.38 19.17
CA ASN A 270 -12.73 19.32 20.02
C ASN A 270 -11.87 18.10 19.61
N SER A 271 -10.65 18.32 19.12
CA SER A 271 -9.81 17.23 18.58
C SER A 271 -8.33 17.36 18.97
N GLY A 272 -7.71 16.24 19.37
CA GLY A 272 -6.39 16.25 20.04
C GLY A 272 -5.23 16.75 19.19
N ASN A 273 -5.28 16.59 17.86
CA ASN A 273 -4.27 17.11 16.94
C ASN A 273 -4.88 17.27 15.54
N SER A 274 -5.11 18.52 15.11
CA SER A 274 -5.77 18.84 13.83
C SER A 274 -4.82 19.56 12.87
N ASN A 275 -4.83 19.10 11.62
CA ASN A 275 -4.09 19.73 10.53
C ASN A 275 -5.08 20.56 9.69
N ALA A 276 -5.67 21.57 10.34
CA ALA A 276 -6.80 22.33 9.81
C ALA A 276 -6.33 23.51 8.94
N SER A 277 -6.42 23.35 7.63
CA SER A 277 -6.20 24.41 6.63
C SER A 277 -7.50 25.15 6.27
N GLY A 278 -8.38 25.39 7.24
CA GLY A 278 -9.67 26.06 7.06
C GLY A 278 -10.08 26.86 8.29
N ASN A 279 -10.96 27.84 8.11
CA ASN A 279 -11.48 28.67 9.21
C ASN A 279 -12.34 27.80 10.12
N SER A 280 -11.89 27.57 11.36
CA SER A 280 -12.61 26.73 12.32
C SER A 280 -12.39 27.24 13.75
N ASN A 281 -13.47 27.35 14.52
CA ASN A 281 -13.45 27.81 15.91
C ASN A 281 -13.33 26.65 16.92
N GLY A 282 -12.75 25.52 16.50
CA GLY A 282 -12.60 24.33 17.32
C GLY A 282 -11.37 24.38 18.23
N ASN A 283 -11.53 23.98 19.50
CA ASN A 283 -10.39 23.77 20.38
C ASN A 283 -9.58 22.53 19.95
N SER A 284 -8.25 22.58 20.11
CA SER A 284 -7.37 21.47 19.78
C SER A 284 -6.12 21.39 20.66
N GLY A 285 -5.57 20.18 20.84
CA GLY A 285 -4.37 19.99 21.67
C GLY A 285 -3.12 20.63 21.04
N ASN A 286 -2.88 20.33 19.76
CA ASN A 286 -1.80 20.90 18.96
C ASN A 286 -2.31 21.14 17.53
N SER A 287 -2.04 22.32 16.97
CA SER A 287 -2.58 22.76 15.69
C SER A 287 -1.51 23.24 14.72
N ASN A 288 -1.68 22.86 13.45
CA ASN A 288 -0.84 23.30 12.33
C ASN A 288 -1.72 24.15 11.39
N ALA A 289 -2.29 25.22 11.96
CA ALA A 289 -3.37 26.00 11.33
C ALA A 289 -2.82 27.21 10.58
N GLY A 290 -3.12 27.28 9.27
CA GLY A 290 -2.84 28.45 8.42
C GLY A 290 -4.10 29.24 8.05
N GLY A 291 -5.22 29.04 8.76
CA GLY A 291 -6.52 29.68 8.50
C GLY A 291 -6.89 30.77 9.51
N ASN A 292 -7.97 31.51 9.25
CA ASN A 292 -8.51 32.58 10.10
C ASN A 292 -9.52 32.03 11.13
N GLY A 293 -9.10 31.07 11.96
CA GLY A 293 -9.94 30.49 13.03
C GLY A 293 -9.75 31.18 14.39
N ASN A 294 -10.81 31.23 15.20
CA ASN A 294 -10.79 31.75 16.59
C ASN A 294 -10.72 30.63 17.65
N GLY A 295 -10.27 29.43 17.31
CA GLY A 295 -10.16 28.30 18.26
C GLY A 295 -8.96 28.40 19.19
N ASN A 296 -9.07 27.93 20.45
CA ASN A 296 -7.92 27.84 21.35
C ASN A 296 -7.09 26.58 21.07
N SER A 297 -5.78 26.64 21.27
CA SER A 297 -4.92 25.44 21.18
C SER A 297 -3.80 25.35 22.22
N GLY A 298 -3.36 24.14 22.56
CA GLY A 298 -2.23 23.96 23.49
C GLY A 298 -0.91 24.47 22.91
N ASN A 299 -0.62 24.12 21.66
CA ASN A 299 0.54 24.61 20.91
C ASN A 299 0.17 24.81 19.44
N SER A 300 0.64 25.90 18.83
CA SER A 300 0.29 26.30 17.46
C SER A 300 1.51 26.63 16.61
N ASN A 301 1.51 26.16 15.36
CA ASN A 301 2.57 26.40 14.38
C ASN A 301 1.95 27.00 13.11
N ALA A 302 1.59 28.28 13.20
CA ALA A 302 0.79 29.00 12.20
C ALA A 302 1.69 29.82 11.25
N GLY A 303 2.21 29.16 10.21
CA GLY A 303 2.99 29.79 9.13
C GLY A 303 2.16 30.58 8.11
N GLY A 304 0.97 31.06 8.48
CA GLY A 304 0.02 31.72 7.58
C GLY A 304 -0.36 33.13 8.05
N ASN A 305 -0.87 33.95 7.14
CA ASN A 305 -1.33 35.31 7.42
C ASN A 305 -2.70 35.31 8.11
N SER A 306 -2.76 34.69 9.30
CA SER A 306 -3.99 34.40 10.04
C SER A 306 -4.49 35.59 10.84
N ASN A 307 -5.69 36.08 10.52
CA ASN A 307 -6.31 37.24 11.14
C ASN A 307 -7.26 36.85 12.31
N GLY A 308 -6.90 35.80 13.07
CA GLY A 308 -7.73 35.18 14.12
C GLY A 308 -7.37 35.60 15.55
N ASN A 309 -8.35 35.45 16.45
CA ASN A 309 -8.27 35.81 17.88
C ASN A 309 -8.13 34.59 18.82
N GLY A 310 -7.69 33.42 18.33
CA GLY A 310 -7.56 32.21 19.16
C GLY A 310 -6.39 32.28 20.16
N ASN A 311 -6.59 31.84 21.40
CA ASN A 311 -5.50 31.79 22.39
C ASN A 311 -4.67 30.50 22.25
N SER A 312 -3.36 30.57 22.51
CA SER A 312 -2.52 29.37 22.54
C SER A 312 -1.51 29.29 23.69
N GLY A 313 -1.15 28.08 24.12
CA GLY A 313 -0.12 27.91 25.16
C GLY A 313 1.27 28.32 24.67
N ASN A 314 1.66 27.86 23.49
CA ASN A 314 2.88 28.27 22.81
C ASN A 314 2.63 28.43 21.29
N SER A 315 3.21 29.46 20.68
CA SER A 315 2.97 29.83 19.28
C SER A 315 4.26 30.06 18.49
N ASN A 316 4.29 29.57 17.26
CA ASN A 316 5.41 29.71 16.32
C ASN A 316 4.87 30.30 15.01
N ALA A 317 4.29 31.50 15.11
CA ALA A 317 3.44 32.10 14.10
C ALA A 317 4.06 33.34 13.44
N GLY A 318 3.90 33.49 12.13
CA GLY A 318 4.46 34.59 11.33
C GLY A 318 3.43 35.52 10.69
N GLY A 319 2.23 35.63 11.26
CA GLY A 319 1.09 36.36 10.67
C GLY A 319 0.40 37.35 11.60
N ASN A 320 -0.44 38.21 11.03
CA ASN A 320 -1.09 39.36 11.69
C ASN A 320 -2.26 38.98 12.64
N GLY A 321 -2.05 38.02 13.53
CA GLY A 321 -3.07 37.58 14.50
C GLY A 321 -3.18 38.47 15.74
N ASN A 322 -4.37 38.51 16.35
CA ASN A 322 -4.68 39.25 17.58
C ASN A 322 -4.95 38.32 18.80
N GLY A 323 -4.63 37.02 18.70
CA GLY A 323 -4.79 36.07 19.80
C GLY A 323 -3.70 36.18 20.88
N ASN A 324 -4.02 35.79 22.12
CA ASN A 324 -3.02 35.75 23.20
C ASN A 324 -2.21 34.46 23.17
N SER A 325 -0.94 34.49 23.60
CA SER A 325 -0.18 33.24 23.80
C SER A 325 0.77 33.20 24.99
N GLY A 326 0.96 32.04 25.60
CA GLY A 326 1.86 31.89 26.75
C GLY A 326 3.32 32.19 26.39
N ASN A 327 3.80 31.65 25.28
CA ASN A 327 5.14 31.90 24.75
C ASN A 327 5.10 31.97 23.20
N SER A 328 5.85 32.88 22.58
CA SER A 328 5.76 33.15 21.13
C SER A 328 7.12 33.31 20.45
N ASN A 329 7.27 32.72 19.27
CA ASN A 329 8.48 32.78 18.44
C ASN A 329 8.12 33.15 17.00
N ALA A 330 7.95 34.46 16.75
CA ALA A 330 7.47 35.00 15.48
C ALA A 330 8.60 35.58 14.62
N GLY A 331 9.12 34.78 13.70
CA GLY A 331 10.21 35.15 12.79
C GLY A 331 9.77 35.96 11.55
N GLY A 332 8.82 36.90 11.69
CA GLY A 332 8.23 37.60 10.55
C GLY A 332 7.78 39.03 10.84
N ASN A 333 7.53 39.79 9.77
CA ASN A 333 7.02 41.17 9.79
C ASN A 333 5.51 41.21 10.15
N SER A 334 5.18 40.73 11.35
CA SER A 334 3.80 40.60 11.84
C SER A 334 3.34 41.89 12.50
N ASN A 335 2.20 42.43 12.08
CA ASN A 335 1.49 43.52 12.76
C ASN A 335 0.45 42.94 13.72
N SER A 336 0.92 42.32 14.81
CA SER A 336 0.08 41.62 15.78
C SER A 336 -0.23 42.48 17.00
N ASN A 337 -1.49 42.47 17.43
CA ASN A 337 -1.99 43.22 18.59
C ASN A 337 -2.30 42.31 19.81
N GLY A 338 -1.85 41.05 19.78
CA GLY A 338 -2.07 40.05 20.82
C GLY A 338 -1.13 40.18 22.02
N ASN A 339 -1.54 39.64 23.17
CA ASN A 339 -0.80 39.71 24.43
C ASN A 339 -0.04 38.40 24.70
N SER A 340 1.22 38.45 25.17
CA SER A 340 2.00 37.22 25.39
C SER A 340 2.84 37.16 26.67
N GLY A 341 3.07 35.96 27.21
CA GLY A 341 3.91 35.79 28.41
C GLY A 341 5.40 36.06 28.13
N ASN A 342 5.95 35.40 27.11
CA ASN A 342 7.34 35.60 26.69
C ASN A 342 7.44 35.56 25.14
N SER A 343 8.24 36.46 24.55
CA SER A 343 8.30 36.65 23.09
C SER A 343 9.73 36.75 22.53
N ASN A 344 9.94 36.16 21.37
CA ASN A 344 11.23 36.16 20.65
C ASN A 344 11.05 36.66 19.21
N ALA A 345 10.17 37.67 19.04
CA ALA A 345 9.64 38.12 17.75
C ALA A 345 10.42 39.31 17.16
N GLY A 346 10.61 39.33 15.83
CA GLY A 346 11.25 40.45 15.11
C GLY A 346 10.26 41.41 14.41
N GLY A 347 8.98 41.35 14.77
CA GLY A 347 7.86 41.98 14.05
C GLY A 347 7.55 43.43 14.44
N ASN A 348 6.63 44.04 13.70
CA ASN A 348 6.33 45.48 13.73
C ASN A 348 4.96 45.77 14.40
N GLY A 349 4.63 45.00 15.45
CA GLY A 349 3.31 44.97 16.09
C GLY A 349 3.17 45.79 17.38
N ASN A 350 1.93 45.96 17.82
CA ASN A 350 1.51 46.77 18.98
C ASN A 350 1.14 45.92 20.23
N GLY A 351 1.49 44.63 20.25
CA GLY A 351 1.15 43.71 21.35
C GLY A 351 1.95 43.94 22.65
N ASN A 352 1.35 43.61 23.79
CA ASN A 352 2.05 43.54 25.08
C ASN A 352 2.81 42.21 25.23
N SER A 353 3.92 42.21 25.98
CA SER A 353 4.54 40.95 26.42
C SER A 353 5.23 41.01 27.79
N GLY A 354 5.20 39.92 28.56
CA GLY A 354 5.84 39.86 29.89
C GLY A 354 7.37 40.01 29.81
N ASN A 355 8.02 39.19 28.98
CA ASN A 355 9.45 39.23 28.72
C ASN A 355 9.76 39.11 27.22
N SER A 356 10.69 39.91 26.67
CA SER A 356 10.95 39.94 25.22
C SER A 356 12.45 39.92 24.85
N ASN A 357 12.79 39.21 23.77
CA ASN A 357 14.16 39.10 23.25
C ASN A 357 14.17 39.36 21.73
N ALA A 358 13.66 40.53 21.34
CA ALA A 358 13.40 40.93 19.96
C ALA A 358 14.63 41.57 19.28
N GLY A 359 15.09 40.99 18.18
CA GLY A 359 16.16 41.58 17.33
C GLY A 359 15.66 42.49 16.20
N GLY A 360 14.40 42.95 16.27
CA GLY A 360 13.71 43.64 15.17
C GLY A 360 13.55 45.15 15.39
N ASN A 361 13.42 45.90 14.29
CA ASN A 361 13.17 47.33 14.29
C ASN A 361 11.66 47.62 14.43
N SER A 362 11.15 47.57 15.67
CA SER A 362 9.72 47.69 15.99
C SER A 362 9.27 49.14 16.18
N ASN A 363 8.37 49.61 15.32
CA ASN A 363 7.75 50.95 15.39
C ASN A 363 6.41 50.93 16.16
N GLY A 364 6.27 50.02 17.13
CA GLY A 364 5.03 49.71 17.84
C GLY A 364 4.98 50.21 19.28
N ASN A 365 3.77 50.48 19.76
CA ASN A 365 3.48 51.18 21.02
C ASN A 365 3.13 50.21 22.18
N GLY A 366 3.72 49.02 22.18
CA GLY A 366 3.44 47.93 23.14
C GLY A 366 4.25 48.06 24.44
N ASN A 367 3.68 47.62 25.56
CA ASN A 367 4.34 47.63 26.86
C ASN A 367 4.94 46.23 27.16
N SER A 368 6.17 46.19 27.70
CA SER A 368 6.81 44.94 28.11
C SER A 368 7.59 45.04 29.41
N GLY A 369 7.36 44.08 30.31
CA GLY A 369 7.89 44.12 31.68
C GLY A 369 9.39 43.92 31.82
N ASN A 370 10.02 43.19 30.89
CA ASN A 370 11.47 43.03 30.83
C ASN A 370 11.90 42.75 29.37
N SER A 371 12.75 43.59 28.78
CA SER A 371 13.13 43.46 27.37
C SER A 371 14.65 43.47 27.17
N ASN A 372 15.13 42.59 26.30
CA ASN A 372 16.53 42.50 25.87
C ASN A 372 16.60 42.77 24.34
N ALA A 373 15.86 43.78 23.89
CA ALA A 373 15.65 44.08 22.48
C ALA A 373 16.61 45.19 21.98
N GLY A 374 17.34 44.92 20.90
CA GLY A 374 18.32 45.86 20.32
C GLY A 374 17.73 46.90 19.36
N GLY A 375 16.48 47.33 19.58
CA GLY A 375 15.70 48.14 18.63
C GLY A 375 15.17 49.45 19.22
N ASN A 376 15.08 50.50 18.39
CA ASN A 376 14.57 51.82 18.77
C ASN A 376 13.04 51.81 18.98
N GLY A 377 12.58 51.46 20.19
CA GLY A 377 11.20 51.63 20.63
C GLY A 377 10.99 52.89 21.47
N LYS A 378 9.88 53.62 21.28
CA LYS A 378 9.42 54.66 22.21
C LYS A 378 8.41 54.06 23.18
N GLY A 379 8.82 53.80 24.42
CA GLY A 379 7.89 53.52 25.51
C GLY A 379 7.37 54.83 26.12
N ASN A 380 6.11 54.85 26.54
CA ASN A 380 5.65 55.81 27.54
C ASN A 380 5.98 55.25 28.92
N GLU A 381 6.62 56.07 29.75
CA GLU A 381 6.72 55.87 31.19
C GLU A 381 5.51 56.56 31.85
N ASP A 382 4.74 55.82 32.66
CA ASP A 382 3.77 56.29 33.65
C ASP A 382 3.76 55.28 34.83
#